data_AF-A0A7X9HQ68-F1
#
_entry.id   AF-A0A7X9HQ68-F1
#
_cell.length_a   1.000
_cell.length_b   1.000
_cell.length_c   1.000
_cell.angle_alpha   90.00
_cell.angle_beta   90.00
_cell.angle_gamma   90.00
#
_symmetry.space_group_name_H-M   'P 1'
#
loop_
_entity.id
_entity.type
_entity.pdbx_description
1 polymer ?
#
loop_
_entity_poly.entity_id
_entity_poly.type
_entity_poly.pdbx_seq_one_letter_code
_entity_poly.pdbx_strand_id
1 'polypeptide(L)'
;MQIAEITGILSFVLAQVQEQSTIGYLQQKFIEGGGFMWPILACLVVGLGFAIERFWTLSRATMNTKKFVVQVKDALTKGGVQEAIKLCENTRGSAASVFHAGLLRADEGLEAAEKAIMAYGAIEMGFLERGLIWISL
;
A
#
# COMPACT_ATOMS: atom_id res chain seq x y z
N MET A 1 -38.95 -4.02 50.06
CA MET A 1 -39.40 -2.99 49.09
C MET A 1 -38.23 -2.19 48.50
N GLN A 2 -37.25 -1.73 49.29
CA GLN A 2 -36.07 -0.98 48.79
C GLN A 2 -35.11 -1.73 47.83
N ILE A 3 -34.93 -3.06 47.98
CA ILE A 3 -33.93 -3.81 47.19
C ILE A 3 -34.36 -4.01 45.72
N ALA A 4 -35.67 -4.07 45.45
CA ALA A 4 -36.22 -4.17 44.08
C ALA A 4 -36.10 -2.86 43.30
N GLU A 5 -36.21 -1.70 43.98
CA GLU A 5 -36.00 -0.41 43.33
C GLU A 5 -34.53 -0.13 43.05
N ILE A 6 -33.62 -0.52 43.96
CA ILE A 6 -32.17 -0.36 43.76
C ILE A 6 -31.66 -1.22 42.59
N THR A 7 -32.18 -2.44 42.43
CA THR A 7 -31.86 -3.31 41.27
C THR A 7 -32.47 -2.80 39.97
N GLY A 8 -33.68 -2.21 40.01
CA GLY A 8 -34.29 -1.50 38.89
C GLY A 8 -33.50 -0.27 38.45
N ILE A 9 -33.04 0.56 39.39
CA ILE A 9 -32.23 1.76 39.12
C ILE A 9 -30.84 1.36 38.62
N LEU A 10 -30.23 0.29 39.14
CA LEU A 10 -28.92 -0.20 38.67
C LEU A 10 -29.00 -0.73 37.23
N SER A 11 -30.10 -1.39 36.88
CA SER A 11 -30.37 -1.86 35.51
C SER A 11 -30.62 -0.68 34.54
N PHE A 12 -31.31 0.35 35.01
CA PHE A 12 -31.57 1.59 34.27
C PHE A 12 -30.28 2.40 34.05
N VAL A 13 -29.41 2.52 35.06
CA VAL A 13 -28.12 3.23 34.97
C VAL A 13 -27.14 2.50 34.05
N LEU A 14 -27.06 1.16 34.10
CA LEU A 14 -26.22 0.38 33.17
C LEU A 14 -26.67 0.50 31.70
N ALA A 15 -27.98 0.64 31.46
CA ALA A 15 -28.50 0.91 30.11
C ALA A 15 -28.14 2.33 29.61
N GLN A 16 -28.08 3.32 30.51
CA GLN A 16 -27.71 4.71 30.18
C GLN A 16 -26.20 4.91 29.97
N VAL A 17 -25.34 4.05 30.56
CA VAL A 17 -23.88 4.13 30.37
C VAL A 17 -23.45 3.72 28.96
N GLN A 18 -24.25 2.93 28.23
CA GLN A 18 -23.95 2.57 26.84
C GLN A 18 -24.19 3.75 25.88
N GLU A 19 -25.08 4.69 26.21
CA GLU A 19 -25.57 5.71 25.27
C GLU A 19 -24.76 7.02 25.23
N GLN A 20 -23.86 7.26 26.20
CA GLN A 20 -22.83 8.30 26.08
C GLN A 20 -21.61 7.82 25.28
N SER A 21 -21.74 6.70 24.56
CA SER A 21 -20.80 6.32 23.52
C SER A 21 -21.37 6.81 22.19
N THR A 22 -20.56 7.46 21.37
CA THR A 22 -20.89 7.94 20.02
C THR A 22 -21.63 6.90 19.15
N ILE A 23 -21.53 5.61 19.50
CA ILE A 23 -22.19 4.49 18.84
C ILE A 23 -23.71 4.46 19.10
N GLY A 24 -24.19 4.80 20.31
CA GLY A 24 -25.63 4.82 20.62
C GLY A 24 -26.40 5.88 19.83
N TYR A 25 -25.83 7.09 19.75
CA TYR A 25 -26.38 8.19 18.94
C TYR A 25 -26.45 7.84 17.45
N LEU A 26 -25.43 7.17 16.92
CA LEU A 26 -25.41 6.71 15.52
C LEU A 26 -26.47 5.64 15.27
N GLN A 27 -26.71 4.73 16.22
CA GLN A 27 -27.74 3.70 16.11
C GLN A 27 -29.15 4.30 16.09
N GLN A 28 -29.43 5.30 16.93
CA GLN A 28 -30.73 5.96 16.96
C GLN A 28 -31.02 6.67 15.64
N LYS A 29 -30.03 7.40 15.10
CA LYS A 29 -30.13 8.03 13.77
C LYS A 29 -30.23 7.01 12.64
N PHE A 30 -29.68 5.80 12.83
CA PHE A 30 -29.81 4.72 11.85
C PHE A 30 -31.22 4.19 11.72
N ILE A 31 -31.90 4.05 12.84
CA ILE A 31 -33.28 3.57 12.88
C ILE A 31 -34.24 4.65 12.35
N GLU A 32 -33.98 5.93 12.64
CA GLU A 32 -34.76 7.07 12.11
C GLU A 32 -34.66 7.22 10.58
N GLY A 33 -33.52 6.86 9.97
CA GLY A 33 -33.31 6.97 8.52
C GLY A 33 -34.06 5.96 7.65
N GLY A 34 -34.69 4.94 8.26
CA GLY A 34 -35.53 3.96 7.56
C GLY A 34 -34.79 3.03 6.58
N GLY A 35 -35.54 2.33 5.72
CA GLY A 35 -35.00 1.29 4.83
C GLY A 35 -33.95 1.77 3.82
N PHE A 36 -33.92 3.07 3.50
CA PHE A 36 -32.96 3.67 2.56
C PHE A 36 -31.55 3.80 3.13
N MET A 37 -31.37 3.59 4.45
CA MET A 37 -30.06 3.66 5.08
C MET A 37 -29.22 2.38 4.94
N TRP A 38 -29.85 1.23 4.71
CA TRP A 38 -29.17 -0.05 4.44
C TRP A 38 -28.24 -0.02 3.20
N PRO A 39 -28.67 0.47 2.02
CA PRO A 39 -27.78 0.54 0.86
C PRO A 39 -26.63 1.53 1.04
N ILE A 40 -26.83 2.62 1.80
CA ILE A 40 -25.78 3.59 2.12
C ILE A 40 -24.70 2.93 3.00
N LEU A 41 -25.12 2.19 4.03
CA LEU A 41 -24.19 1.45 4.88
C LEU A 41 -23.45 0.36 4.09
N ALA A 42 -24.14 -0.35 3.21
CA ALA A 42 -23.50 -1.33 2.31
C ALA A 42 -22.45 -0.67 1.41
N CYS A 43 -22.76 0.48 0.81
CA CYS A 43 -21.82 1.25 0.01
C CYS A 43 -20.60 1.69 0.83
N LEU A 44 -20.79 2.14 2.07
CA LEU A 44 -19.71 2.55 2.96
C LEU A 44 -18.77 1.38 3.30
N VAL A 45 -19.31 0.20 3.60
CA VAL A 45 -18.50 -0.99 3.90
C VAL A 45 -17.72 -1.45 2.67
N VAL A 46 -18.37 -1.52 1.50
CA VAL A 46 -17.72 -1.93 0.24
C VAL A 46 -16.67 -0.90 -0.20
N GLY A 47 -16.98 0.38 -0.12
CA GLY A 47 -16.06 1.47 -0.44
C GLY A 47 -14.84 1.49 0.48
N LEU A 48 -15.04 1.28 1.79
CA LEU A 48 -13.93 1.19 2.73
C LEU A 48 -13.07 -0.06 2.48
N GLY A 49 -13.68 -1.21 2.15
CA GLY A 49 -12.96 -2.42 1.77
C GLY A 49 -12.07 -2.22 0.54
N PHE A 50 -12.59 -1.57 -0.50
CA PHE A 50 -11.82 -1.22 -1.70
C PHE A 50 -10.70 -0.21 -1.40
N ALA A 51 -10.98 0.80 -0.57
CA ALA A 51 -9.97 1.77 -0.15
C ALA A 51 -8.80 1.10 0.59
N ILE A 52 -9.08 0.12 1.45
CA ILE A 52 -8.05 -0.63 2.19
C ILE A 52 -7.23 -1.54 1.26
N GLU A 53 -7.88 -2.26 0.33
CA GLU A 53 -7.18 -3.06 -0.70
C GLU A 53 -6.21 -2.20 -1.51
N ARG A 54 -6.70 -1.04 -1.98
CA ARG A 54 -5.88 -0.07 -2.72
C ARG A 54 -4.74 0.52 -1.88
N PHE A 55 -4.98 0.82 -0.60
CA PHE A 55 -3.93 1.32 0.31
C PHE A 55 -2.80 0.30 0.49
N TRP A 56 -3.14 -0.99 0.64
CA TRP A 56 -2.14 -2.05 0.75
C TRP A 56 -1.31 -2.20 -0.53
N THR A 57 -1.95 -2.14 -1.70
CA THR A 57 -1.28 -2.21 -3.01
C THR A 57 -0.32 -1.04 -3.21
N LEU A 58 -0.71 0.18 -2.84
CA LEU A 58 0.16 1.36 -2.94
C LEU A 58 1.35 1.28 -1.96
N SER A 59 1.13 0.79 -0.74
CA SER A 59 2.19 0.57 0.24
C SER A 59 3.23 -0.44 -0.26
N ARG A 60 2.79 -1.54 -0.89
CA ARG A 60 3.68 -2.57 -1.43
C ARG A 60 4.42 -2.16 -2.71
N ALA A 61 3.92 -1.17 -3.45
CA ALA A 61 4.55 -0.66 -4.67
C ALA A 61 5.81 0.19 -4.39
N THR A 62 6.03 0.63 -3.14
CA THR A 62 7.16 1.48 -2.81
C THR A 62 8.42 0.64 -2.55
N MET A 63 9.07 0.18 -3.61
CA MET A 63 10.44 -0.32 -3.52
C MET A 63 11.34 0.86 -3.17
N ASN A 64 12.14 0.75 -2.10
CA ASN A 64 12.97 1.86 -1.64
C ASN A 64 14.20 2.01 -2.55
N THR A 65 14.01 2.63 -3.72
CA THR A 65 15.05 2.83 -4.75
C THR A 65 16.29 3.51 -4.16
N LYS A 66 16.13 4.41 -3.18
CA LYS A 66 17.27 5.08 -2.52
C LYS A 66 18.17 4.07 -1.80
N LYS A 67 17.59 3.15 -1.01
CA LYS A 67 18.37 2.09 -0.35
C LYS A 67 19.02 1.15 -1.36
N PHE A 68 18.32 0.81 -2.43
CA PHE A 68 18.85 -0.05 -3.48
C PHE A 68 20.08 0.54 -4.18
N VAL A 69 20.03 1.81 -4.58
CA VAL A 69 21.17 2.48 -5.22
C VAL A 69 22.41 2.51 -4.32
N VAL A 70 22.22 2.72 -3.01
CA VAL A 70 23.33 2.63 -2.03
C VAL A 70 23.92 1.23 -1.99
N GLN A 71 23.08 0.18 -1.97
CA GLN A 71 23.54 -1.21 -1.97
C GLN A 71 24.31 -1.58 -3.26
N VAL A 72 23.85 -1.10 -4.42
CA VAL A 72 24.54 -1.32 -5.71
C VAL A 72 25.91 -0.63 -5.71
N LYS A 73 25.99 0.61 -5.23
CA LYS A 73 27.27 1.33 -5.12
C LYS A 73 28.26 0.61 -4.18
N ASP A 74 27.77 0.10 -3.06
CA ASP A 74 28.59 -0.66 -2.12
C ASP A 74 29.08 -1.98 -2.74
N ALA A 75 28.21 -2.70 -3.46
CA ALA A 75 28.56 -3.93 -4.15
C ALA A 75 29.63 -3.68 -5.24
N LEU A 76 29.47 -2.60 -6.03
CA LEU A 76 30.47 -2.18 -7.02
C LEU A 76 31.82 -1.88 -6.41
N THR A 77 31.85 -1.21 -5.24
CA THR A 77 33.08 -0.81 -4.57
C THR A 77 33.81 -1.98 -3.91
N LYS A 78 33.05 -2.94 -3.34
CA LYS A 78 33.61 -4.05 -2.56
C LYS A 78 33.92 -5.30 -3.40
N GLY A 79 33.06 -5.62 -4.37
CA GLY A 79 33.10 -6.88 -5.12
C GLY A 79 33.11 -6.70 -6.64
N GLY A 80 33.19 -5.45 -7.12
CA GLY A 80 33.21 -5.13 -8.54
C GLY A 80 31.87 -5.36 -9.24
N VAL A 81 31.91 -5.34 -10.57
CA VAL A 81 30.72 -5.40 -11.45
C VAL A 81 29.93 -6.70 -11.26
N GLN A 82 30.62 -7.83 -11.05
CA GLN A 82 29.96 -9.14 -10.93
C GLN A 82 29.09 -9.27 -9.68
N GLU A 83 29.53 -8.74 -8.53
CA GLU A 83 28.69 -8.74 -7.32
C GLU A 83 27.50 -7.78 -7.45
N ALA A 84 27.68 -6.66 -8.14
CA ALA A 84 26.57 -5.75 -8.43
C ALA A 84 25.52 -6.38 -9.36
N ILE A 85 25.94 -7.16 -10.36
CA ILE A 85 25.02 -7.92 -11.24
C ILE A 85 24.19 -8.91 -10.41
N LYS A 86 24.83 -9.71 -9.54
CA LYS A 86 24.12 -10.66 -8.66
C LYS A 86 23.13 -9.97 -7.74
N LEU A 87 23.48 -8.81 -7.18
CA LEU A 87 22.55 -8.02 -6.36
C LEU A 87 21.32 -7.58 -7.17
N CYS A 88 21.53 -7.14 -8.40
CA CYS A 88 20.45 -6.73 -9.29
C CYS A 88 19.57 -7.92 -9.72
N GLU A 89 20.13 -9.12 -9.93
CA GLU A 89 19.35 -10.34 -10.23
C GLU A 89 18.49 -10.80 -9.06
N ASN A 90 19.01 -10.69 -7.83
CA ASN A 90 18.29 -11.09 -6.62
C ASN A 90 17.25 -10.04 -6.17
N THR A 91 17.29 -8.83 -6.73
CA THR A 91 16.38 -7.75 -6.37
C THR A 91 15.25 -7.61 -7.38
N ARG A 92 14.01 -7.76 -6.91
CA ARG A 92 12.83 -7.51 -7.74
C ARG A 92 12.53 -6.01 -7.82
N GLY A 93 12.40 -5.49 -9.03
CA GLY A 93 11.91 -4.13 -9.27
C GLY A 93 12.46 -3.52 -10.55
N SER A 94 11.71 -2.56 -11.09
CA SER A 94 12.02 -1.83 -12.33
C SER A 94 13.42 -1.23 -12.34
N ALA A 95 13.83 -0.61 -11.24
CA ALA A 95 15.18 -0.06 -11.11
C ALA A 95 16.26 -1.16 -11.22
N ALA A 96 16.09 -2.28 -10.52
CA ALA A 96 17.06 -3.38 -10.53
C ALA A 96 17.25 -3.98 -11.93
N SER A 97 16.17 -4.14 -12.69
CA SER A 97 16.23 -4.62 -14.08
C SER A 97 16.99 -3.67 -15.01
N VAL A 98 16.81 -2.35 -14.86
CA VAL A 98 17.56 -1.35 -15.65
C VAL A 98 19.04 -1.34 -15.28
N PHE A 99 19.36 -1.39 -13.97
CA PHE A 99 20.76 -1.47 -13.51
C PHE A 99 21.43 -2.77 -13.97
N HIS A 100 20.73 -3.91 -13.92
CA HIS A 100 21.25 -5.20 -14.41
C HIS A 100 21.64 -5.14 -15.87
N ALA A 101 20.76 -4.62 -16.74
CA ALA A 101 21.03 -4.51 -18.18
C ALA A 101 22.21 -3.58 -18.51
N GLY A 102 22.38 -2.49 -17.75
CA GLY A 102 23.53 -1.60 -17.89
C GLY A 102 24.83 -2.23 -17.40
N LEU A 103 24.79 -2.92 -16.26
CA LEU A 103 25.95 -3.59 -15.67
C LEU A 103 26.44 -4.79 -16.50
N LEU A 104 25.53 -5.50 -17.17
CA LEU A 104 25.86 -6.63 -18.04
C LEU A 104 26.72 -6.23 -19.24
N ARG A 105 26.67 -4.95 -19.65
CA ARG A 105 27.41 -4.40 -20.79
C ARG A 105 28.44 -3.35 -20.38
N ALA A 106 28.75 -3.26 -19.09
CA ALA A 106 29.72 -2.30 -18.58
C ALA A 106 31.15 -2.59 -19.08
N ASP A 107 31.43 -3.84 -19.46
CA ASP A 107 32.67 -4.31 -20.06
C ASP A 107 32.80 -3.95 -21.55
N GLU A 108 31.68 -3.83 -22.27
CA GLU A 108 31.61 -3.37 -23.67
C GLU A 108 31.90 -1.87 -23.81
N GLY A 109 32.02 -1.13 -22.70
CA GLY A 109 32.31 0.30 -22.64
C GLY A 109 31.12 1.16 -22.21
N LEU A 110 31.39 2.43 -21.90
CA LEU A 110 30.39 3.36 -21.36
C LEU A 110 29.20 3.56 -22.31
N GLU A 111 29.47 3.68 -23.62
CA GLU A 111 28.45 3.91 -24.64
C GLU A 111 27.50 2.71 -24.78
N ALA A 112 28.03 1.49 -24.68
CA ALA A 112 27.23 0.26 -24.70
C ALA A 112 26.33 0.14 -23.47
N ALA A 113 26.87 0.45 -22.29
CA ALA A 113 26.11 0.47 -21.04
C ALA A 113 25.00 1.54 -21.06
N GLU A 114 25.31 2.76 -21.51
CA GLU A 114 24.32 3.86 -21.63
C GLU A 114 23.19 3.49 -22.58
N LYS A 115 23.52 2.93 -23.75
CA LYS A 115 22.53 2.49 -24.73
C LYS A 115 21.62 1.40 -24.18
N ALA A 116 22.17 0.45 -23.40
CA ALA A 116 21.37 -0.57 -22.75
C ALA A 116 20.46 -0.02 -21.66
N ILE A 117 20.95 0.90 -20.83
CA ILE A 117 20.14 1.58 -19.81
C ILE A 117 18.99 2.35 -20.47
N MET A 118 19.25 3.09 -21.55
CA MET A 118 18.22 3.82 -22.27
C MET A 118 17.18 2.88 -22.90
N ALA A 119 17.62 1.81 -23.55
CA ALA A 119 16.73 0.84 -24.20
C ALA A 119 15.84 0.11 -23.17
N TYR A 120 16.44 -0.45 -22.11
CA TYR A 120 15.68 -1.13 -21.06
C TYR A 120 14.84 -0.17 -20.21
N GLY A 121 15.33 1.05 -19.98
CA GLY A 121 14.58 2.10 -19.29
C GLY A 121 13.29 2.47 -20.02
N ALA A 122 13.32 2.57 -21.35
CA ALA A 122 12.13 2.82 -22.16
C ALA A 122 11.11 1.67 -22.07
N ILE A 123 11.58 0.42 -22.06
CA ILE A 123 10.71 -0.76 -21.92
C ILE A 123 10.03 -0.77 -20.54
N GLU A 124 10.79 -0.50 -19.49
CA GLU A 124 10.30 -0.52 -18.12
C GLU A 124 9.38 0.67 -17.81
N MET A 125 9.63 1.84 -18.40
CA MET A 125 8.70 2.98 -18.39
C MET A 125 7.33 2.58 -18.93
N GLY A 126 7.26 1.86 -20.05
CA GLY A 126 6.00 1.33 -20.58
C GLY A 126 5.33 0.30 -19.66
N PHE A 127 6.09 -0.42 -18.83
CA PHE A 127 5.53 -1.27 -17.79
C PHE A 127 4.96 -0.48 -16.60
N LEU A 128 5.67 0.56 -16.16
CA LEU A 128 5.25 1.48 -15.11
C LEU A 128 3.96 2.23 -15.50
N GLU A 129 3.88 2.70 -16.74
CA GLU A 129 2.66 3.33 -17.27
C GLU A 129 1.45 2.40 -17.18
N ARG A 130 1.61 1.12 -17.55
CA ARG A 130 0.52 0.13 -17.45
C ARG A 130 0.01 -0.09 -16.03
N GLY A 131 0.87 -0.01 -15.02
CA GLY A 131 0.49 -0.12 -13.61
C GLY A 131 -0.31 1.08 -13.10
N LEU A 132 -0.11 2.26 -13.68
CA LEU A 132 -0.79 3.51 -13.29
C LEU A 132 -2.17 3.68 -13.92
N ILE A 133 -2.46 2.99 -15.02
CA ILE A 133 -3.77 3.07 -15.73
C ILE A 133 -4.94 2.71 -14.79
N TRP A 134 -4.73 1.81 -13.83
CA TRP A 134 -5.76 1.39 -12.87
C TRP A 134 -5.92 2.31 -11.65
N ILE A 135 -5.01 3.25 -11.43
CA ILE A 135 -5.06 4.25 -10.34
C ILE A 135 -5.52 5.61 -10.87
N SER A 136 -5.29 5.87 -12.16
CA SER A 136 -5.70 7.11 -12.82
C SER A 136 -7.18 7.14 -13.26
N LEU A 137 -7.90 6.00 -13.19
CA LEU A 137 -9.32 5.92 -13.49
C LEU A 137 -10.17 5.93 -12.22
#